data_AF-A0A8S0RN50-F1
#
_entry.id   AF-A0A8S0RN50-F1
#
_cell.length_a   1.000
_cell.length_b   1.000
_cell.length_c   1.000
_cell.angle_alpha   90.00
_cell.angle_beta   90.00
_cell.angle_gamma   90.00
#
_symmetry.space_group_name_H-M   'P 1'
#
loop_
_entity.id
_entity.type
_entity.pdbx_description
1 polymer ?
#
loop_
_entity_poly.entity_id
_entity_poly.type
_entity_poly.pdbx_seq_one_letter_code
_entity_poly.pdbx_strand_id
1 'polypeptide(L)'
;MAESPSAKRWLPLEANPDVMNQFLWGLGVPPDEAECFDVYGLDEELLGMVPKPVLAVLFLYPITSESEEERRKQDSEIKELSGGAYFMKQTVGNACGTIGLLHAVGNITNEIKLVEGSFLDRFFKSTANMDPSERAAFLENDREMEVAHSVAATAGETEASDNVDAHFICFTCVDGQLYELDGRKAGPISHGACSPSTLLLDAAKVIQQMILKNPESVNFNVIAVSKKTEAFE
;
A
#
# COMPACT_ATOMS: atom_id res chain seq x y z
N MET A 1 10.85 -12.11 -35.76
CA MET A 1 10.79 -11.07 -34.70
C MET A 1 10.28 -11.78 -33.47
N ALA A 2 11.13 -12.01 -32.47
CA ALA A 2 10.67 -12.60 -31.22
C ALA A 2 9.75 -11.56 -30.57
N GLU A 3 8.48 -11.92 -30.37
CA GLU A 3 7.58 -11.13 -29.54
C GLU A 3 8.26 -10.93 -28.19
N SER A 4 8.45 -9.67 -27.79
CA SER A 4 8.79 -9.36 -26.41
C SER A 4 7.72 -10.02 -25.53
N PRO A 5 8.08 -10.81 -24.51
CA PRO A 5 7.07 -11.40 -23.64
C PRO A 5 6.21 -10.27 -23.08
N SER A 6 4.89 -10.40 -23.21
CA SER A 6 3.94 -9.48 -22.58
C SER A 6 4.31 -9.33 -21.11
N ALA A 7 4.43 -8.09 -20.63
CA ALA A 7 4.69 -7.85 -19.21
C ALA A 7 3.63 -8.55 -18.36
N LYS A 8 4.06 -9.21 -17.26
CA LYS A 8 3.15 -9.91 -16.34
C LYS A 8 2.13 -8.92 -15.77
N ARG A 9 0.88 -9.33 -15.69
CA ARG A 9 -0.24 -8.47 -15.28
C ARG A 9 -1.27 -9.27 -14.53
N TRP A 10 -1.81 -8.67 -13.48
CA TRP A 10 -2.87 -9.24 -12.65
C TRP A 10 -4.19 -8.45 -12.79
N LEU A 11 -5.23 -8.89 -12.09
CA LEU A 11 -6.45 -8.10 -11.92
C LEU A 11 -6.23 -7.01 -10.87
N PRO A 12 -6.88 -5.84 -10.97
CA PRO A 12 -6.77 -4.84 -9.92
C PRO A 12 -7.51 -5.30 -8.66
N LEU A 13 -6.96 -4.98 -7.48
CA LEU A 13 -7.67 -5.16 -6.21
C LEU A 13 -8.69 -4.04 -6.00
N GLU A 14 -9.87 -4.40 -5.50
CA GLU A 14 -10.89 -3.45 -5.06
C GLU A 14 -10.44 -2.73 -3.77
N ALA A 15 -10.75 -1.44 -3.65
CA ALA A 15 -10.55 -0.67 -2.43
C ALA A 15 -11.62 -0.99 -1.39
N ASN A 16 -11.52 -2.19 -0.83
CA ASN A 16 -12.52 -2.74 0.07
C ASN A 16 -11.81 -3.37 1.28
N PRO A 17 -12.02 -2.83 2.51
CA PRO A 17 -11.40 -3.37 3.71
C PRO A 17 -11.64 -4.86 3.93
N ASP A 18 -12.83 -5.39 3.61
CA ASP A 18 -13.14 -6.81 3.81
C ASP A 18 -12.27 -7.70 2.91
N VAL A 19 -12.12 -7.34 1.64
CA VAL A 19 -11.24 -8.04 0.69
C VAL A 19 -9.78 -7.99 1.15
N MET A 20 -9.32 -6.80 1.55
CA MET A 20 -7.93 -6.60 2.01
C MET A 20 -7.66 -7.37 3.33
N ASN A 21 -8.64 -7.40 4.23
CA ASN A 21 -8.56 -8.14 5.49
C ASN A 21 -8.44 -9.64 5.25
N GLN A 22 -9.31 -10.23 4.43
CA GLN A 22 -9.23 -11.65 4.09
C GLN A 22 -7.88 -11.99 3.44
N PHE A 23 -7.38 -11.11 2.57
CA PHE A 23 -6.07 -11.27 1.95
C PHE A 23 -4.92 -11.24 2.97
N LEU A 24 -4.87 -10.24 3.85
CA LEU A 24 -3.84 -10.12 4.89
C LEU A 24 -3.88 -11.27 5.89
N TRP A 25 -5.07 -11.64 6.36
CA TRP A 25 -5.25 -12.73 7.31
C TRP A 25 -4.88 -14.08 6.70
N GLY A 26 -5.28 -14.34 5.46
CA GLY A 26 -4.90 -15.55 4.72
C GLY A 26 -3.39 -15.68 4.50
N LEU A 27 -2.66 -14.55 4.48
CA LEU A 27 -1.21 -14.52 4.28
C LEU A 27 -0.39 -14.47 5.58
N GLY A 28 -1.05 -14.36 6.74
CA GLY A 28 -0.39 -14.53 8.04
C GLY A 28 -0.36 -13.32 8.95
N VAL A 29 -1.12 -12.26 8.68
CA VAL A 29 -1.43 -11.24 9.70
C VAL A 29 -2.52 -11.79 10.63
N PRO A 30 -2.30 -11.93 11.94
CA PRO A 30 -3.37 -12.36 12.83
C PRO A 30 -4.53 -11.36 12.86
N PRO A 31 -5.80 -11.81 12.82
CA PRO A 31 -6.96 -10.91 12.86
C PRO A 31 -7.06 -10.05 14.11
N ASP A 32 -6.37 -10.41 15.20
CA ASP A 32 -6.27 -9.66 16.46
C ASP A 32 -5.11 -8.67 16.52
N GLU A 33 -4.18 -8.71 15.55
CA GLU A 33 -3.04 -7.79 15.50
C GLU A 33 -3.35 -6.54 14.67
N ALA A 34 -3.95 -6.71 13.49
CA ALA A 34 -4.31 -5.59 12.60
C ALA A 34 -5.41 -5.93 11.59
N GLU A 35 -6.19 -4.91 11.22
CA GLU A 35 -7.18 -4.97 10.15
C GLU A 35 -7.33 -3.60 9.44
N CYS A 36 -7.84 -3.64 8.22
CA CYS A 36 -8.17 -2.52 7.37
C CYS A 36 -9.54 -1.92 7.76
N PHE A 37 -9.64 -0.60 7.72
CA PHE A 37 -10.85 0.17 7.95
C PHE A 37 -11.01 1.27 6.89
N ASP A 38 -12.24 1.56 6.49
CA ASP A 38 -12.54 2.73 5.67
C ASP A 38 -12.21 4.03 6.41
N VAL A 39 -11.74 5.02 5.66
CA VAL A 39 -11.61 6.40 6.11
C VAL A 39 -12.67 7.24 5.41
N TYR A 40 -13.75 7.55 6.13
CA TYR A 40 -14.94 8.20 5.55
C TYR A 40 -14.73 9.67 5.14
N GLY A 41 -13.68 10.32 5.67
CA GLY A 41 -13.31 11.68 5.31
C GLY A 41 -12.00 12.11 5.95
N LEU A 42 -11.50 13.27 5.51
CA LEU A 42 -10.17 13.77 5.85
C LEU A 42 -10.19 14.95 6.84
N ASP A 43 -11.37 15.34 7.33
CA ASP A 43 -11.51 16.26 8.46
C ASP A 43 -11.31 15.52 9.79
N GLU A 44 -10.99 16.28 10.84
CA GLU A 44 -10.62 15.72 12.14
C GLU A 44 -11.71 14.84 12.78
N GLU A 45 -12.99 15.16 12.54
CA GLU A 45 -14.12 14.41 13.08
C GLU A 45 -14.20 13.02 12.44
N LEU A 46 -14.17 12.95 11.11
CA LEU A 46 -14.24 11.67 10.38
C LEU A 46 -12.97 10.83 10.55
N LEU A 47 -11.79 11.45 10.63
CA LEU A 47 -10.55 10.75 10.95
C LEU A 47 -10.59 10.15 12.38
N GLY A 48 -11.32 10.77 13.29
CA GLY A 48 -11.52 10.30 14.66
C GLY A 48 -12.31 8.98 14.77
N MET A 49 -13.05 8.61 13.72
CA MET A 49 -13.83 7.36 13.67
C MET A 49 -12.96 6.12 13.41
N VAL A 50 -11.75 6.31 12.88
CA VAL A 50 -10.83 5.21 12.56
C VAL A 50 -10.24 4.66 13.86
N PRO A 51 -10.28 3.33 14.09
CA PRO A 51 -9.66 2.71 15.25
C PRO A 51 -8.18 3.04 15.39
N LYS A 52 -7.72 3.22 16.63
CA LYS A 52 -6.34 3.60 16.94
C LYS A 52 -5.64 2.47 17.71
N PRO A 53 -4.31 2.34 17.61
CA PRO A 53 -3.42 3.11 16.73
C PRO A 53 -3.52 2.71 15.25
N VAL A 54 -3.38 3.71 14.37
CA VAL A 54 -3.24 3.52 12.92
C VAL A 54 -1.78 3.20 12.62
N LEU A 55 -1.56 2.15 11.84
CA LEU A 55 -0.25 1.57 11.54
C LEU A 55 0.24 1.94 10.12
N ALA A 56 -0.68 2.04 9.16
CA ALA A 56 -0.41 2.48 7.80
C ALA A 56 -1.68 3.04 7.15
N VAL A 57 -1.53 3.82 6.09
CA VAL A 57 -2.66 4.37 5.32
C VAL A 57 -2.46 4.08 3.83
N LEU A 58 -3.41 3.40 3.20
CA LEU A 58 -3.46 3.19 1.77
C LEU A 58 -4.30 4.29 1.12
N PHE A 59 -3.84 4.80 -0.01
CA PHE A 59 -4.55 5.79 -0.81
C PHE A 59 -4.67 5.31 -2.24
N LEU A 60 -5.91 5.22 -2.74
CA LEU A 60 -6.25 4.97 -4.13
C LEU A 60 -6.59 6.29 -4.80
N TYR A 61 -5.92 6.60 -5.91
CA TYR A 61 -6.16 7.83 -6.68
C TYR A 61 -6.03 7.58 -8.19
N PRO A 62 -6.63 8.43 -9.05
CA PRO A 62 -6.51 8.27 -10.49
C PRO A 62 -5.14 8.78 -10.97
N ILE A 63 -4.51 7.99 -11.83
CA ILE A 63 -3.35 8.41 -12.62
C ILE A 63 -3.86 9.28 -13.77
N THR A 64 -3.46 10.54 -13.73
CA THR A 64 -3.65 11.52 -14.81
C THR A 64 -2.33 11.80 -15.52
N SER A 65 -2.40 12.45 -16.70
CA SER A 65 -1.20 12.86 -17.43
C SER A 65 -0.32 13.82 -16.61
N GLU A 66 -0.97 14.70 -15.85
CA GLU A 66 -0.36 15.65 -14.92
C GLU A 66 0.34 14.92 -13.78
N SER A 67 -0.32 13.91 -13.18
CA SER A 67 0.28 13.10 -12.11
C SER A 67 1.50 12.30 -12.61
N GLU A 68 1.48 11.84 -13.86
CA GLU A 68 2.62 11.15 -14.47
C GLU A 68 3.80 12.07 -14.72
N GLU A 69 3.54 13.32 -15.14
CA GLU A 69 4.60 14.31 -15.30
C GLU A 69 5.24 14.67 -13.95
N GLU A 70 4.43 14.86 -12.92
CA GLU A 70 4.93 15.10 -11.55
C GLU A 70 5.76 13.91 -11.04
N ARG A 71 5.28 12.68 -11.21
CA ARG A 71 6.02 11.46 -10.85
C ARG A 71 7.41 11.43 -11.50
N ARG A 72 7.49 11.71 -12.81
CA ARG A 72 8.77 11.73 -13.55
C ARG A 72 9.72 12.81 -13.05
N LYS A 73 9.20 13.99 -12.66
CA LYS A 73 9.99 15.06 -12.05
C LYS A 73 10.55 14.61 -10.70
N GLN A 74 9.69 14.08 -9.83
CA GLN A 74 10.09 13.57 -8.51
C GLN A 74 11.14 12.46 -8.62
N ASP A 75 10.97 11.51 -9.56
CA ASP A 75 11.94 10.45 -9.80
C ASP A 75 13.36 10.98 -10.11
N SER A 76 13.45 12.11 -10.82
CA SER A 76 14.75 12.73 -11.15
C SER A 76 15.42 13.43 -9.96
N GLU A 77 14.65 13.74 -8.92
CA GLU A 77 15.11 14.41 -7.69
C GLU A 77 15.54 13.40 -6.61
N ILE A 78 15.07 12.15 -6.70
CA ILE A 78 15.46 11.05 -5.81
C ILE A 78 16.90 10.63 -6.15
N LYS A 79 17.87 11.21 -5.44
CA LYS A 79 19.31 10.98 -5.64
C LYS A 79 19.85 9.76 -4.90
N GLU A 80 19.25 9.42 -3.75
CA GLU A 80 19.59 8.23 -2.97
C GLU A 80 18.31 7.63 -2.36
N LEU A 81 18.24 6.29 -2.31
CA LEU A 81 17.24 5.54 -1.55
C LEU A 81 17.49 5.78 -0.06
N SER A 82 17.09 6.95 0.41
CA SER A 82 17.29 7.42 1.77
C SER A 82 16.06 7.07 2.59
N GLY A 83 16.13 5.96 3.33
CA GLY A 83 15.11 5.65 4.33
C GLY A 83 15.23 4.26 4.90
N GLY A 84 14.94 4.13 6.20
CA GLY A 84 14.78 2.83 6.86
C GLY A 84 13.54 2.05 6.41
N ALA A 85 12.70 2.65 5.55
CA ALA A 85 11.46 2.05 5.10
C ALA A 85 11.69 0.85 4.16
N TYR A 86 10.98 -0.25 4.43
CA TYR A 86 10.88 -1.38 3.51
C TYR A 86 10.13 -0.93 2.24
N PHE A 87 10.84 -0.93 1.11
CA PHE A 87 10.31 -0.48 -0.18
C PHE A 87 10.60 -1.51 -1.27
N MET A 88 9.68 -1.63 -2.22
CA MET A 88 9.82 -2.49 -3.39
C MET A 88 9.18 -1.84 -4.62
N LYS A 89 9.74 -2.12 -5.79
CA LYS A 89 9.21 -1.64 -7.08
C LYS A 89 7.97 -2.42 -7.50
N GLN A 90 7.18 -1.80 -8.36
CA GLN A 90 6.12 -2.45 -9.10
C GLN A 90 6.59 -2.79 -10.51
N THR A 91 6.77 -4.09 -10.78
CA THR A 91 7.07 -4.61 -12.13
C THR A 91 5.89 -5.36 -12.75
N VAL A 92 4.92 -5.78 -11.94
CA VAL A 92 3.69 -6.46 -12.39
C VAL A 92 2.55 -5.45 -12.56
N GLY A 93 1.90 -5.47 -13.72
CA GLY A 93 0.74 -4.62 -14.00
C GLY A 93 -0.42 -4.93 -13.06
N ASN A 94 -1.12 -3.89 -12.59
CA ASN A 94 -2.24 -3.96 -11.62
C ASN A 94 -1.90 -4.54 -10.23
N ALA A 95 -0.64 -4.83 -9.92
CA ALA A 95 -0.25 -5.34 -8.60
C ALA A 95 -0.19 -4.25 -7.50
N CYS A 96 -0.61 -3.01 -7.78
CA CYS A 96 -0.43 -1.86 -6.87
C CYS A 96 -1.11 -2.07 -5.51
N GLY A 97 -2.29 -2.68 -5.46
CA GLY A 97 -2.96 -2.98 -4.19
C GLY A 97 -2.15 -3.96 -3.33
N THR A 98 -1.64 -5.04 -3.91
CA THR A 98 -0.75 -5.99 -3.21
C THR A 98 0.53 -5.33 -2.76
N ILE A 99 1.15 -4.51 -3.61
CA ILE A 99 2.39 -3.80 -3.27
C ILE A 99 2.14 -2.79 -2.14
N GLY A 100 1.03 -2.05 -2.18
CA GLY A 100 0.62 -1.16 -1.10
C GLY A 100 0.45 -1.90 0.23
N LEU A 101 -0.19 -3.06 0.23
CA LEU A 101 -0.35 -3.91 1.41
C LEU A 101 0.99 -4.48 1.91
N LEU A 102 1.89 -4.89 1.01
CA LEU A 102 3.24 -5.34 1.38
C LEU A 102 4.10 -4.21 1.94
N HIS A 103 3.97 -2.99 1.39
CA HIS A 103 4.58 -1.78 1.95
C HIS A 103 4.02 -1.48 3.33
N ALA A 104 2.70 -1.57 3.52
CA ALA A 104 2.08 -1.37 4.83
C ALA A 104 2.64 -2.36 5.85
N VAL A 105 2.49 -3.67 5.62
CA VAL A 105 2.91 -4.73 6.54
C VAL A 105 4.42 -4.72 6.77
N GLY A 106 5.21 -4.57 5.71
CA GLY A 106 6.68 -4.61 5.78
C GLY A 106 7.28 -3.53 6.67
N ASN A 107 6.61 -2.39 6.79
CA ASN A 107 7.05 -1.26 7.63
C ASN A 107 6.49 -1.28 9.06
N ILE A 108 5.63 -2.24 9.40
CA ILE A 108 5.01 -2.36 10.73
C ILE A 108 5.35 -3.70 11.41
N THR A 109 6.29 -4.47 10.87
CA THR A 109 6.68 -5.79 11.40
C THR A 109 7.23 -5.76 12.85
N ASN A 110 7.63 -4.59 13.35
CA ASN A 110 7.98 -4.40 14.77
C ASN A 110 6.77 -4.07 15.67
N GLU A 111 5.65 -3.65 15.07
CA GLU A 111 4.41 -3.26 15.76
C GLU A 111 3.38 -4.39 15.81
N ILE A 112 3.44 -5.32 14.86
CA ILE A 112 2.56 -6.50 14.79
C ILE A 112 3.35 -7.80 14.78
N LYS A 113 2.74 -8.89 15.28
CA LYS A 113 3.33 -10.23 15.20
C LYS A 113 2.71 -11.02 14.07
N LEU A 114 3.48 -11.26 13.00
CA LEU A 114 3.07 -12.20 11.96
C LEU A 114 3.04 -13.63 12.51
N VAL A 115 2.14 -14.46 11.99
CA VAL A 115 2.10 -15.89 12.30
C VAL A 115 3.43 -16.52 11.84
N GLU A 116 4.15 -17.17 12.75
CA GLU A 116 5.44 -17.78 12.44
C GLU A 116 5.29 -18.84 11.34
N GLY A 117 6.16 -18.77 10.34
CA GLY A 117 6.13 -19.68 9.20
C GLY A 117 4.98 -19.42 8.22
N SER A 118 4.17 -18.38 8.38
CA SER A 118 3.19 -17.93 7.37
C SER A 118 3.86 -17.39 6.11
N PHE A 119 3.06 -17.10 5.07
CA PHE A 119 3.58 -16.52 3.84
C PHE A 119 4.33 -15.21 4.10
N LEU A 120 3.69 -14.25 4.77
CA LEU A 120 4.29 -12.92 5.00
C LEU A 120 5.54 -13.02 5.88
N ASP A 121 5.53 -13.88 6.90
CA ASP A 121 6.71 -14.12 7.74
C ASP A 121 7.91 -14.61 6.89
N ARG A 122 7.69 -15.61 6.02
CA ARG A 122 8.73 -16.11 5.11
C ARG A 122 9.16 -15.03 4.10
N PHE A 123 8.20 -14.33 3.50
CA PHE A 123 8.43 -13.32 2.48
C PHE A 123 9.32 -12.18 3.01
N PHE A 124 8.99 -11.59 4.16
CA PHE A 124 9.79 -10.50 4.73
C PHE A 124 11.16 -10.97 5.23
N LYS A 125 11.28 -12.19 5.75
CA LYS A 125 12.59 -12.79 6.09
C LYS A 125 13.46 -13.00 4.86
N SER A 126 12.90 -13.53 3.77
CA SER A 126 13.63 -13.79 2.52
C SER A 126 14.06 -12.51 1.80
N THR A 127 13.28 -11.44 1.91
CA THR A 127 13.46 -10.19 1.16
C THR A 127 14.11 -9.06 1.98
N ALA A 128 14.45 -9.32 3.25
CA ALA A 128 14.99 -8.31 4.17
C ALA A 128 16.23 -7.59 3.61
N ASN A 129 17.18 -8.36 3.04
CA ASN A 129 18.45 -7.85 2.53
C ASN A 129 18.45 -7.55 1.02
N MET A 130 17.29 -7.68 0.36
CA MET A 130 17.15 -7.41 -1.06
C MET A 130 16.95 -5.91 -1.31
N ASP A 131 17.47 -5.43 -2.44
CA ASP A 131 17.13 -4.09 -2.94
C ASP A 131 15.69 -4.02 -3.48
N PRO A 132 15.13 -2.82 -3.72
CA PRO A 132 13.75 -2.69 -4.18
C PRO A 132 13.41 -3.39 -5.51
N SER A 133 14.38 -3.56 -6.40
CA SER A 133 14.20 -4.24 -7.69
C SER A 133 14.28 -5.76 -7.51
N GLU A 134 15.19 -6.24 -6.66
CA GLU A 134 15.27 -7.65 -6.26
C GLU A 134 13.98 -8.11 -5.56
N ARG A 135 13.43 -7.29 -4.67
CA ARG A 135 12.12 -7.54 -4.03
C ARG A 135 10.99 -7.67 -5.06
N ALA A 136 10.98 -6.82 -6.07
CA ALA A 136 9.99 -6.87 -7.15
C ALA A 136 10.14 -8.16 -7.99
N ALA A 137 11.37 -8.52 -8.36
CA ALA A 137 11.65 -9.76 -9.07
C ALA A 137 11.28 -11.01 -8.24
N PHE A 138 11.49 -10.96 -6.92
CA PHE A 138 11.06 -12.02 -6.01
C PHE A 138 9.54 -12.18 -6.05
N LEU A 139 8.78 -11.09 -5.90
CA LEU A 139 7.32 -11.08 -5.98
C LEU A 139 6.79 -11.57 -7.34
N GLU A 140 7.42 -11.15 -8.43
CA GLU A 140 7.01 -11.50 -9.80
C GLU A 140 7.09 -13.02 -10.06
N ASN A 141 8.01 -13.71 -9.39
CA ASN A 141 8.19 -15.16 -9.50
C ASN A 141 7.45 -15.94 -8.40
N ASP A 142 6.75 -15.27 -7.49
CA ASP A 142 6.03 -15.91 -6.38
C ASP A 142 4.62 -16.35 -6.80
N ARG A 143 4.44 -17.66 -6.94
CA ARG A 143 3.16 -18.26 -7.33
C ARG A 143 2.13 -18.27 -6.19
N GLU A 144 2.57 -18.34 -4.93
CA GLU A 144 1.66 -18.35 -3.77
C GLU A 144 0.98 -16.99 -3.65
N MET A 145 1.76 -15.91 -3.79
CA MET A 145 1.25 -14.55 -3.85
C MET A 145 0.32 -14.31 -5.05
N GLU A 146 0.70 -14.76 -6.24
CA GLU A 146 -0.14 -14.60 -7.43
C GLU A 146 -1.52 -15.26 -7.27
N VAL A 147 -1.55 -16.45 -6.65
CA VAL A 147 -2.81 -17.15 -6.36
C VAL A 147 -3.62 -16.39 -5.31
N ALA A 148 -2.99 -15.96 -4.21
CA ALA A 148 -3.67 -15.21 -3.16
C ALA A 148 -4.26 -13.89 -3.69
N HIS A 149 -3.50 -13.19 -4.54
CA HIS A 149 -3.94 -11.96 -5.19
C HIS A 149 -5.15 -12.21 -6.10
N SER A 150 -5.11 -13.26 -6.93
CA SER A 150 -6.22 -13.61 -7.83
C SER A 150 -7.52 -13.92 -7.07
N VAL A 151 -7.41 -14.63 -5.93
CA VAL A 151 -8.55 -14.88 -5.05
C VAL A 151 -9.11 -13.58 -4.48
N ALA A 152 -8.26 -12.68 -3.99
CA ALA A 152 -8.70 -11.40 -3.46
C ALA A 152 -9.34 -10.50 -4.55
N ALA A 153 -8.74 -10.43 -5.73
CA ALA A 153 -9.23 -9.60 -6.84
C ALA A 153 -10.60 -10.04 -7.38
N THR A 154 -10.99 -11.30 -7.15
CA THR A 154 -12.29 -11.86 -7.57
C THR A 154 -13.31 -11.94 -6.44
N ALA A 155 -12.93 -11.56 -5.22
CA ALA A 155 -13.80 -11.59 -4.04
C ALA A 155 -14.51 -10.25 -3.76
N GLY A 156 -14.18 -9.19 -4.49
CA GLY A 156 -14.82 -7.88 -4.36
C GLY A 156 -16.30 -7.88 -4.77
N GLU A 157 -16.96 -6.76 -4.49
CA GLU A 157 -18.39 -6.58 -4.83
C GLU A 157 -18.59 -6.17 -6.30
N THR A 158 -17.51 -5.78 -6.99
CA THR A 158 -17.53 -5.34 -8.37
C THR A 158 -16.81 -6.31 -9.31
N GLU A 159 -17.23 -6.34 -10.59
CA GLU A 159 -16.50 -7.11 -11.60
C GLU A 159 -15.15 -6.43 -11.92
N ALA A 160 -14.06 -7.17 -11.76
CA ALA A 160 -12.72 -6.67 -12.06
C ALA A 160 -12.56 -6.40 -13.56
N SER A 161 -12.19 -5.16 -13.91
CA SER A 161 -11.77 -4.77 -15.26
C SER A 161 -10.26 -4.70 -15.34
N ASP A 162 -9.69 -5.18 -16.44
CA ASP A 162 -8.25 -5.06 -16.66
C ASP A 162 -7.84 -3.58 -16.70
N ASN A 163 -8.52 -2.75 -17.50
CA ASN A 163 -8.14 -1.36 -17.70
C ASN A 163 -8.65 -0.50 -16.54
N VAL A 164 -7.73 -0.16 -15.65
CA VAL A 164 -7.96 0.80 -14.57
C VAL A 164 -6.90 1.89 -14.61
N ASP A 165 -7.35 3.12 -14.45
CA ASP A 165 -6.49 4.29 -14.32
C ASP A 165 -6.27 4.64 -12.83
N ALA A 166 -6.69 3.79 -11.89
CA ALA A 166 -6.51 4.01 -10.46
C ALA A 166 -5.26 3.31 -9.93
N HIS A 167 -4.61 3.91 -8.92
CA HIS A 167 -3.36 3.42 -8.36
C HIS A 167 -3.29 3.55 -6.84
N PHE A 168 -2.85 2.47 -6.19
CA PHE A 168 -2.62 2.45 -4.75
C PHE A 168 -1.20 2.88 -4.40
N ILE A 169 -1.09 3.69 -3.35
CA ILE A 169 0.15 3.99 -2.64
C ILE A 169 -0.04 3.78 -1.15
N CYS A 170 1.07 3.63 -0.42
CA CYS A 170 1.07 3.44 1.03
C CYS A 170 1.77 4.59 1.74
N PHE A 171 1.18 5.09 2.83
CA PHE A 171 1.80 5.99 3.78
C PHE A 171 2.14 5.24 5.08
N THR A 172 3.35 5.43 5.58
CA THR A 172 3.82 4.81 6.83
C THR A 172 4.73 5.75 7.61
N CYS A 173 4.80 5.56 8.93
CA CYS A 173 5.70 6.30 9.82
C CYS A 173 6.90 5.42 10.18
N VAL A 174 8.08 5.76 9.65
CA VAL A 174 9.33 5.03 9.93
C VAL A 174 10.37 6.02 10.43
N ASP A 175 11.03 5.70 11.55
CA ASP A 175 12.07 6.54 12.17
C ASP A 175 11.65 8.01 12.37
N GLY A 176 10.38 8.22 12.74
CA GLY A 176 9.82 9.55 12.99
C GLY A 176 9.52 10.38 11.73
N GLN A 177 9.49 9.75 10.56
CA GLN A 177 9.22 10.40 9.28
C GLN A 177 8.03 9.76 8.57
N LEU A 178 7.19 10.58 7.93
CA LEU A 178 6.12 10.14 7.05
C LEU A 178 6.74 9.78 5.70
N TYR A 179 6.52 8.55 5.26
CA TYR A 179 6.94 8.09 3.95
C TYR A 179 5.74 7.75 3.07
N GLU A 180 5.75 8.25 1.85
CA GLU A 180 4.93 7.79 0.74
C GLU A 180 5.70 6.72 -0.03
N LEU A 181 5.08 5.56 -0.17
CA LEU A 181 5.63 4.37 -0.82
C LEU A 181 4.77 4.07 -2.05
N ASP A 182 5.31 4.41 -3.21
CA ASP A 182 4.75 4.12 -4.53
C ASP A 182 5.74 3.26 -5.31
N GLY A 183 5.36 2.00 -5.61
CA GLY A 183 6.22 1.08 -6.35
C GLY A 183 6.58 1.56 -7.77
N ARG A 184 5.86 2.54 -8.32
CA ARG A 184 6.13 3.17 -9.62
C ARG A 184 7.18 4.28 -9.56
N LYS A 185 7.57 4.73 -8.36
CA LYS A 185 8.56 5.81 -8.15
C LYS A 185 9.96 5.26 -7.96
N ALA A 186 10.97 6.12 -8.14
CA ALA A 186 12.39 5.80 -7.98
C ALA A 186 12.70 5.21 -6.59
N GLY A 187 12.03 5.70 -5.55
CA GLY A 187 12.17 5.29 -4.15
C GLY A 187 11.07 5.90 -3.26
N PRO A 188 11.14 5.67 -1.94
CA PRO A 188 10.28 6.34 -0.96
C PRO A 188 10.38 7.87 -1.03
N ILE A 189 9.26 8.56 -0.80
CA ILE A 189 9.23 10.02 -0.65
C ILE A 189 8.96 10.37 0.80
N SER A 190 9.85 11.13 1.43
CA SER A 190 9.60 11.66 2.77
C SER A 190 8.78 12.94 2.71
N HIS A 191 7.72 12.99 3.51
CA HIS A 191 6.85 14.16 3.69
C HIS A 191 7.13 14.91 5.00
N GLY A 192 8.27 14.62 5.65
CA GLY A 192 8.68 15.27 6.90
C GLY A 192 8.31 14.48 8.15
N ALA A 193 8.31 15.17 9.29
CA ALA A 193 8.15 14.56 10.60
C ALA A 193 6.77 13.90 10.79
N CYS A 194 6.76 12.75 11.45
CA CYS A 194 5.58 11.96 11.74
C CYS A 194 5.77 11.19 13.04
N SER A 195 4.68 10.76 13.65
CA SER A 195 4.69 9.84 14.78
C SER A 195 3.59 8.78 14.63
N PRO A 196 3.69 7.65 15.34
CA PRO A 196 2.61 6.64 15.33
C PRO A 196 1.24 7.21 15.73
N SER A 197 1.18 8.23 16.59
CA SER A 197 -0.08 8.85 17.02
C SER A 197 -0.63 9.89 16.03
N THR A 198 0.20 10.43 15.13
CA THR A 198 -0.19 11.45 14.15
C THR A 198 -0.24 10.95 12.72
N LEU A 199 0.18 9.70 12.46
CA LEU A 199 0.29 9.11 11.12
C LEU A 199 -0.94 9.35 10.24
N LEU A 200 -2.14 9.04 10.72
CA LEU A 200 -3.36 9.23 9.94
C LEU A 200 -3.60 10.71 9.59
N LEU A 201 -3.40 11.61 10.55
CA LEU A 201 -3.59 13.05 10.35
C LEU A 201 -2.55 13.62 9.38
N ASP A 202 -1.30 13.20 9.49
CA ASP A 202 -0.21 13.69 8.65
C ASP A 202 -0.34 13.14 7.21
N ALA A 203 -0.71 11.86 7.05
CA ALA A 203 -1.06 11.29 5.75
C ALA A 203 -2.27 11.99 5.12
N ALA A 204 -3.33 12.26 5.90
CA ALA A 204 -4.52 12.96 5.42
C ALA A 204 -4.20 14.35 4.84
N LYS A 205 -3.28 15.11 5.45
CA LYS A 205 -2.83 16.41 4.90
C LYS A 205 -2.18 16.26 3.53
N VAL A 206 -1.32 15.24 3.34
CA VAL A 206 -0.69 14.97 2.05
C VAL A 206 -1.73 14.54 1.02
N ILE A 207 -2.64 13.63 1.40
CA ILE A 207 -3.74 13.16 0.54
C ILE A 207 -4.63 14.32 0.10
N GLN A 208 -5.00 15.23 1.00
CA GLN A 208 -5.77 16.44 0.64
C GLN A 208 -5.07 17.27 -0.44
N GLN A 209 -3.74 17.46 -0.34
CA GLN A 209 -2.98 18.17 -1.38
C GLN A 209 -2.99 17.42 -2.71
N MET A 210 -2.94 16.08 -2.71
CA MET A 210 -3.04 15.27 -3.92
C MET A 210 -4.44 15.36 -4.56
N ILE A 211 -5.50 15.37 -3.76
CA ILE A 211 -6.88 15.54 -4.22
C ILE A 211 -7.06 16.94 -4.84
N LEU A 212 -6.55 18.00 -4.21
CA LEU A 212 -6.65 19.37 -4.72
C LEU A 212 -5.99 19.59 -6.08
N LYS A 213 -5.00 18.75 -6.44
CA LYS A 213 -4.38 18.76 -7.77
C LYS A 213 -5.25 18.11 -8.86
N ASN A 214 -6.33 17.41 -8.47
CA ASN A 214 -7.23 16.69 -9.36
C ASN A 214 -8.69 17.10 -9.09
N PRO A 215 -9.05 18.39 -9.24
CA PRO A 215 -10.33 18.94 -8.77
C PRO A 215 -11.57 18.37 -9.49
N GLU A 216 -11.39 17.81 -10.69
CA GLU A 216 -12.47 17.22 -11.48
C GLU A 216 -12.72 15.73 -11.16
N SER A 217 -11.87 15.12 -10.33
CA SER A 217 -12.02 13.71 -9.94
C SER A 217 -12.80 13.57 -8.64
N VAL A 218 -13.59 12.50 -8.57
CA VAL A 218 -14.19 11.99 -7.32
C VAL A 218 -13.71 10.58 -7.00
N ASN A 219 -12.82 10.01 -7.83
CA ASN A 219 -12.39 8.61 -7.76
C ASN A 219 -11.20 8.44 -6.80
N PHE A 220 -11.44 8.70 -5.52
CA PHE A 220 -10.47 8.53 -4.45
C PHE A 220 -11.00 7.58 -3.39
N ASN A 221 -10.11 6.81 -2.78
CA ASN A 221 -10.44 6.01 -1.60
C ASN A 221 -9.25 5.97 -0.64
N VAL A 222 -9.53 5.95 0.66
CA VAL A 222 -8.50 5.89 1.71
C VAL A 222 -8.87 4.76 2.67
N ILE A 223 -7.91 3.87 2.92
CA ILE A 223 -8.05 2.74 3.85
C ILE A 223 -6.95 2.86 4.90
N ALA A 224 -7.31 2.74 6.18
CA ALA A 224 -6.35 2.70 7.28
C ALA A 224 -6.13 1.26 7.72
N VAL A 225 -4.87 0.84 7.86
CA VAL A 225 -4.51 -0.38 8.59
C VAL A 225 -4.32 0.01 10.04
N SER A 226 -5.11 -0.54 10.95
CA SER A 226 -5.10 -0.17 12.37
C SER A 226 -5.01 -1.42 13.24
N LYS A 227 -4.47 -1.28 14.46
CA LYS A 227 -4.53 -2.38 15.43
C LYS A 227 -5.98 -2.67 15.77
N LYS A 228 -6.30 -3.96 15.90
CA LYS A 228 -7.57 -4.35 16.47
C LYS A 228 -7.58 -3.95 17.94
N THR A 229 -8.44 -3.00 18.27
CA THR A 229 -8.78 -2.72 19.66
C THR A 229 -9.88 -3.70 20.05
N GLU A 230 -9.75 -4.37 21.20
CA GLU A 230 -10.86 -5.16 21.73
C GLU A 230 -12.09 -4.26 21.74
N ALA A 231 -13.13 -4.66 21.01
CA ALA A 231 -14.40 -3.96 21.06
C ALA A 231 -14.81 -3.91 22.52
N PHE A 232 -15.08 -2.72 23.04
CA PHE A 232 -15.74 -2.61 24.33
C PHE A 232 -17.09 -3.34 24.19
N GLU A 233 -17.21 -4.51 24.83
CA GLU A 233 -18.49 -5.20 25.04
C GLU A 233 -19.46 -4.32 25.85
#